data_AF-A5G7U2-F1
#
_entry.id   AF-A5G7U2-F1
#
_cell.length_a   1.000
_cell.length_b   1.000
_cell.length_c   1.000
_cell.angle_alpha   90.00
_cell.angle_beta   90.00
_cell.angle_gamma   90.00
#
_symmetry.space_group_name_H-M   'P 1'
#
loop_
_entity.id
_entity.type
_entity.pdbx_description
1 polymer ?
#
loop_
_entity_poly.entity_id
_entity_poly.type
_entity_poly.pdbx_seq_one_letter_code
_entity_poly.pdbx_strand_id
1 'polypeptide(L)'
;MSIIKFAIAVLLFCLFSVSPVFAEDAASRVDNGTIFTLWPLLDFRESPQDGYSNLSILGPVFKLQQRGDEREMAIRPLIFQTTNRHNRTSSAEYLYPLASSASTPEVSTVQLIKVIQNNVYRKNEGEKQDKSSMFFPFYISGKSEKYGPYTSIFPFYGDIYERFWRDEYHYVMFPLYGRTVKKGTTTRNYLYPFFATIEGERESGFQFWPLYGQSAKEGVYNRRFALWPIFMKEQIGLDTDNPTDKVTILPLYAATDSQKKVSRSYLWPFFGYTDDIARSQKEVDYFWPFWLTVRGEARNVTSLLPFYSEDKGKETLKRWYLWPIYKHEEMNSPAFSQERDRILYFLYSDNREMWPKDGSNRRRTALWPLFVYKRDPRGVSSFSMPAPVEPVFDRDGIERNWAPLWRLYQQKWNDRGDSAVSFLWNLYWHEVRGDGLAYEIFPLVAYSSENKNRDLKLLKGLMRYRNNNGGKSISVLWLPFGVHWGKAEADVVAGDAEPSRSRK
;
A
#
# COMPACT_ATOMS: atom_id res chain seq x y z
N MET A 1 -19.67 -4.40 -23.79
CA MET A 1 -18.79 -5.59 -24.01
C MET A 1 -18.43 -5.86 -25.48
N SER A 2 -19.10 -5.24 -26.46
CA SER A 2 -18.85 -5.46 -27.91
C SER A 2 -17.68 -4.62 -28.47
N ILE A 3 -17.55 -3.36 -28.07
CA ILE A 3 -16.54 -2.42 -28.63
C ILE A 3 -15.10 -2.82 -28.25
N ILE A 4 -14.88 -3.35 -27.04
CA ILE A 4 -13.56 -3.80 -26.57
C ILE A 4 -13.11 -5.05 -27.33
N LYS A 5 -14.03 -5.98 -27.62
CA LYS A 5 -13.72 -7.17 -28.43
C LYS A 5 -13.40 -6.79 -29.88
N PHE A 6 -14.08 -5.79 -30.42
CA PHE A 6 -13.82 -5.26 -31.76
C PHE A 6 -12.45 -4.55 -31.83
N ALA A 7 -12.10 -3.73 -30.83
CA ALA A 7 -10.79 -3.09 -30.75
C ALA A 7 -9.65 -4.11 -30.60
N ILE A 8 -9.83 -5.16 -29.80
CA ILE A 8 -8.86 -6.27 -29.66
C ILE A 8 -8.73 -7.05 -30.97
N ALA A 9 -9.84 -7.30 -31.69
CA ALA A 9 -9.81 -8.00 -32.97
C ALA A 9 -9.12 -7.18 -34.06
N VAL A 10 -9.35 -5.87 -34.12
CA VAL A 10 -8.66 -4.97 -35.06
C VAL A 10 -7.17 -4.87 -34.74
N LEU A 11 -6.80 -4.82 -33.46
CA LEU A 11 -5.40 -4.78 -33.04
C LEU A 11 -4.66 -6.11 -33.31
N LEU A 12 -5.34 -7.25 -33.11
CA LEU A 12 -4.84 -8.57 -33.51
C LEU A 12 -4.74 -8.71 -35.03
N PHE A 13 -5.68 -8.16 -35.80
CA PHE A 13 -5.65 -8.20 -37.26
C PHE A 13 -4.51 -7.33 -37.82
N CYS A 14 -4.23 -6.17 -37.22
CA CYS A 14 -3.05 -5.35 -37.54
C CYS A 14 -1.73 -6.04 -37.13
N LEU A 15 -1.70 -6.85 -36.06
CA LEU A 15 -0.53 -7.65 -35.68
C LEU A 15 -0.28 -8.83 -36.63
N PHE A 16 -1.33 -9.43 -37.19
CA PHE A 16 -1.20 -10.55 -38.15
C PHE A 16 -0.82 -10.12 -39.57
N SER A 17 -1.07 -8.86 -39.95
CA SER A 17 -0.81 -8.36 -41.31
C SER A 17 0.62 -7.83 -41.54
N VAL A 18 1.48 -7.86 -40.53
CA VAL A 18 2.93 -7.55 -40.66
C VAL A 18 3.76 -8.80 -41.04
N SER A 19 3.10 -9.95 -41.25
CA SER A 19 3.77 -11.27 -41.24
C SER A 19 4.38 -11.84 -42.53
N PRO A 20 4.42 -11.21 -43.73
CA PRO A 20 5.12 -11.85 -44.86
C PRO A 20 6.56 -11.38 -45.10
N VAL A 21 7.14 -10.45 -44.32
CA VAL A 21 8.50 -9.92 -44.62
C VAL A 21 9.65 -10.57 -43.83
N PHE A 22 9.36 -11.45 -42.84
CA PHE A 22 10.42 -11.95 -41.93
C PHE A 22 10.58 -13.48 -41.87
N ALA A 23 10.18 -14.21 -42.91
CA ALA A 23 10.21 -15.68 -42.91
C ALA A 23 11.62 -16.32 -42.92
N GLU A 24 12.69 -15.59 -43.22
CA GLU A 24 14.04 -16.18 -43.33
C GLU A 24 14.90 -16.15 -42.05
N ASP A 25 14.50 -15.39 -41.01
CA ASP A 25 15.32 -15.21 -39.80
C ASP A 25 14.90 -16.12 -38.62
N ALA A 26 13.99 -17.07 -38.86
CA ALA A 26 13.32 -17.85 -37.83
C ALA A 26 14.14 -19.02 -37.25
N ALA A 27 15.20 -19.48 -37.93
CA ALA A 27 15.89 -20.70 -37.54
C ALA A 27 16.96 -20.53 -36.43
N SER A 28 17.31 -19.30 -36.02
CA SER A 28 18.35 -19.03 -35.01
C SER A 28 17.90 -18.20 -33.81
N ARG A 29 16.60 -17.86 -33.71
CA ARG A 29 16.07 -16.92 -32.70
C ARG A 29 15.38 -17.56 -31.48
N VAL A 30 15.30 -18.89 -31.42
CA VAL A 30 14.46 -19.59 -30.42
C VAL A 30 14.97 -19.43 -28.98
N ASP A 31 16.26 -19.13 -28.76
CA ASP A 31 16.84 -19.00 -27.41
C ASP A 31 17.14 -17.57 -26.93
N ASN A 32 17.12 -16.57 -27.82
CA ASN A 32 17.46 -15.19 -27.49
C ASN A 32 16.18 -14.36 -27.42
N GLY A 33 15.89 -13.77 -26.25
CA GLY A 33 14.71 -12.94 -26.03
C GLY A 33 14.47 -11.88 -27.11
N THR A 34 13.20 -11.52 -27.32
CA THR A 34 12.80 -10.56 -28.36
C THR A 34 12.57 -9.18 -27.77
N ILE A 35 13.16 -8.15 -28.38
CA ILE A 35 12.91 -6.74 -28.06
C ILE A 35 12.47 -6.02 -29.33
N PHE A 36 11.28 -5.45 -29.31
CA PHE A 36 10.72 -4.62 -30.37
C PHE A 36 10.19 -3.31 -29.80
N THR A 37 10.72 -2.19 -30.28
CA THR A 37 10.40 -0.85 -29.76
C THR A 37 10.02 0.09 -30.90
N LEU A 38 8.92 0.82 -30.72
CA LEU A 38 8.42 1.88 -31.57
C LEU A 38 7.89 2.98 -30.64
N TRP A 39 8.80 3.75 -30.05
CA TRP A 39 8.44 4.71 -29.01
C TRP A 39 7.62 5.89 -29.58
N PRO A 40 6.59 6.39 -28.86
CA PRO A 40 6.01 5.86 -27.61
C PRO A 40 4.90 4.82 -27.86
N LEU A 41 4.63 4.49 -29.13
CA LEU A 41 3.46 3.71 -29.54
C LEU A 41 3.47 2.26 -29.06
N LEU A 42 4.62 1.57 -29.11
CA LEU A 42 4.72 0.15 -28.82
C LEU A 42 6.10 -0.21 -28.24
N ASP A 43 6.16 -0.96 -27.14
CA ASP A 43 7.37 -1.58 -26.60
C ASP A 43 7.02 -3.01 -26.17
N PHE A 44 7.56 -3.98 -26.89
CA PHE A 44 7.38 -5.40 -26.62
C PHE A 44 8.72 -6.03 -26.25
N ARG A 45 8.75 -6.69 -25.09
CA ARG A 45 9.93 -7.39 -24.59
C ARG A 45 9.53 -8.77 -24.12
N GLU A 46 10.31 -9.77 -24.50
CA GLU A 46 10.07 -11.16 -24.14
C GLU A 46 11.39 -11.84 -23.79
N SER A 47 11.42 -12.52 -22.63
CA SER A 47 12.50 -13.40 -22.23
C SER A 47 11.89 -14.78 -21.96
N PRO A 48 11.97 -15.72 -22.93
CA PRO A 48 11.42 -17.06 -22.78
C PRO A 48 12.02 -17.83 -21.60
N GLN A 49 13.33 -17.66 -21.35
CA GLN A 49 14.05 -18.33 -20.27
C GLN A 49 13.49 -17.97 -18.87
N ASP A 50 13.03 -16.73 -18.70
CA ASP A 50 12.48 -16.24 -17.43
C ASP A 50 10.94 -16.36 -17.36
N GLY A 51 10.29 -16.89 -18.40
CA GLY A 51 8.83 -16.88 -18.54
C GLY A 51 8.23 -15.47 -18.47
N TYR A 52 8.97 -14.47 -18.99
CA TYR A 52 8.64 -13.05 -18.91
C TYR A 52 8.23 -12.49 -20.27
N SER A 53 7.09 -11.81 -20.31
CA SER A 53 6.64 -11.04 -21.46
C SER A 53 6.06 -9.71 -20.98
N ASN A 54 6.39 -8.62 -21.65
CA ASN A 54 5.90 -7.28 -21.35
C ASN A 54 5.59 -6.52 -22.64
N LEU A 55 4.34 -6.10 -22.75
CA LEU A 55 3.83 -5.25 -23.82
C LEU A 55 3.39 -3.91 -23.22
N SER A 56 3.94 -2.81 -23.73
CA SER A 56 3.56 -1.45 -23.36
C SER A 56 3.14 -0.67 -24.60
N ILE A 57 2.04 0.09 -24.53
CA ILE A 57 1.49 0.88 -25.64
C ILE A 57 1.23 2.29 -25.14
N LEU A 58 1.62 3.30 -25.94
CA LEU A 58 1.57 4.72 -25.56
C LEU A 58 2.32 4.98 -24.24
N GLY A 59 3.56 4.50 -24.17
CA GLY A 59 4.41 4.56 -22.98
C GLY A 59 3.82 3.78 -21.80
N PRO A 60 3.41 4.43 -20.70
CA PRO A 60 2.90 3.75 -19.50
C PRO A 60 1.38 3.50 -19.54
N VAL A 61 0.64 4.02 -20.53
CA VAL A 61 -0.82 4.06 -20.51
C VAL A 61 -1.40 2.67 -20.55
N PHE A 62 -1.01 1.85 -21.52
CA PHE A 62 -1.41 0.44 -21.57
C PHE A 62 -0.21 -0.44 -21.27
N LYS A 63 -0.39 -1.42 -20.38
CA LYS A 63 0.64 -2.42 -20.06
C LYS A 63 0.01 -3.80 -19.90
N LEU A 64 0.61 -4.81 -20.51
CA LEU A 64 0.29 -6.21 -20.30
C LEU A 64 1.60 -6.95 -19.98
N GLN A 65 1.71 -7.46 -18.77
CA GLN A 65 2.91 -8.17 -18.30
C GLN A 65 2.54 -9.57 -17.83
N GLN A 66 3.33 -10.54 -18.22
CA GLN A 66 3.25 -11.91 -17.74
C GLN A 66 4.60 -12.31 -17.15
N ARG A 67 4.57 -12.90 -15.95
CA ARG A 67 5.75 -13.41 -15.25
C ARG A 67 5.39 -14.73 -14.60
N GLY A 68 5.72 -15.84 -15.24
CA GLY A 68 5.28 -17.17 -14.80
C GLY A 68 3.75 -17.23 -14.65
N ASP A 69 3.27 -17.52 -13.43
CA ASP A 69 1.84 -17.64 -13.09
C ASP A 69 1.15 -16.30 -12.78
N GLU A 70 1.90 -15.20 -12.75
CA GLU A 70 1.39 -13.85 -12.51
C GLU A 70 1.14 -13.12 -13.82
N ARG A 71 -0.05 -12.52 -13.93
CA ARG A 71 -0.44 -11.68 -15.05
C ARG A 71 -0.92 -10.34 -14.55
N GLU A 72 -0.34 -9.27 -15.07
CA GLU A 72 -0.72 -7.88 -14.80
C GLU A 72 -1.22 -7.22 -16.09
N MET A 73 -2.32 -6.49 -15.99
CA MET A 73 -2.87 -5.67 -17.06
C MET A 73 -3.19 -4.28 -16.51
N ALA A 74 -2.80 -3.23 -17.23
CA ALA A 74 -3.06 -1.86 -16.84
C ALA A 74 -3.54 -1.02 -18.03
N ILE A 75 -4.56 -0.20 -17.79
CA ILE A 75 -5.00 0.93 -18.61
C ILE A 75 -5.00 2.14 -17.69
N ARG A 76 -3.86 2.82 -17.55
CA ARG A 76 -3.64 3.83 -16.53
C ARG A 76 -4.33 5.17 -16.87
N PRO A 77 -4.88 5.88 -15.87
CA PRO A 77 -5.04 5.48 -14.46
C PRO A 77 -6.37 4.73 -14.20
N LEU A 78 -7.09 4.32 -15.26
CA LEU A 78 -8.47 3.86 -15.20
C LEU A 78 -8.63 2.45 -14.62
N ILE A 79 -7.78 1.50 -15.00
CA ILE A 79 -7.90 0.09 -14.62
C ILE A 79 -6.52 -0.50 -14.38
N PHE A 80 -6.35 -1.22 -13.29
CA PHE A 80 -5.19 -2.08 -13.05
C PHE A 80 -5.67 -3.43 -12.52
N GLN A 81 -5.28 -4.53 -13.17
CA GLN A 81 -5.69 -5.89 -12.81
C GLN A 81 -4.47 -6.78 -12.63
N THR A 82 -4.46 -7.54 -11.54
CA THR A 82 -3.48 -8.59 -11.26
C THR A 82 -4.21 -9.91 -11.07
N THR A 83 -3.74 -10.95 -11.75
CA THR A 83 -4.21 -12.32 -11.58
C THR A 83 -3.01 -13.21 -11.25
N ASN A 84 -3.09 -13.97 -10.16
CA ASN A 84 -2.11 -15.00 -9.84
C ASN A 84 -2.80 -16.37 -9.91
N ARG A 85 -2.36 -17.21 -10.86
CA ARG A 85 -2.99 -18.52 -11.13
C ARG A 85 -2.73 -19.53 -10.02
N HIS A 86 -1.53 -19.50 -9.42
CA HIS A 86 -1.13 -20.43 -8.36
C HIS A 86 -2.01 -20.27 -7.13
N ASN A 87 -2.19 -19.03 -6.66
CA ASN A 87 -3.00 -18.72 -5.48
C ASN A 87 -4.49 -18.55 -5.79
N ARG A 88 -4.91 -18.66 -7.06
CA ARG A 88 -6.27 -18.38 -7.53
C ARG A 88 -6.80 -17.03 -7.04
N THR A 89 -5.93 -16.02 -7.01
CA THR A 89 -6.25 -14.66 -6.57
C THR A 89 -6.36 -13.73 -7.77
N SER A 90 -7.33 -12.82 -7.73
CA SER A 90 -7.54 -11.80 -8.75
C SER A 90 -7.93 -10.50 -8.08
N SER A 91 -7.25 -9.41 -8.42
CA SER A 91 -7.55 -8.07 -7.93
C SER A 91 -7.63 -7.10 -9.09
N ALA A 92 -8.63 -6.24 -9.09
CA ALA A 92 -8.73 -5.11 -10.01
C ALA A 92 -8.97 -3.80 -9.24
N GLU A 93 -8.30 -2.76 -9.68
CA GLU A 93 -8.45 -1.39 -9.19
C GLU A 93 -9.04 -0.56 -10.33
N TYR A 94 -10.07 0.23 -10.05
CA TYR A 94 -10.74 1.11 -10.99
C TYR A 94 -10.58 2.55 -10.53
N LEU A 95 -9.89 3.37 -11.32
CA LEU A 95 -9.57 4.77 -11.04
C LEU A 95 -9.14 4.97 -9.57
N TYR A 96 -8.09 4.25 -9.16
CA TYR A 96 -7.68 4.18 -7.75
C TYR A 96 -7.63 5.58 -7.09
N PRO A 97 -8.16 5.75 -5.86
CA PRO A 97 -8.73 4.74 -4.97
C PRO A 97 -10.26 4.59 -5.11
N LEU A 98 -10.85 5.02 -6.23
CA LEU A 98 -12.30 5.16 -6.37
C LEU A 98 -13.02 3.81 -6.22
N ALA A 99 -12.62 2.77 -6.93
CA ALA A 99 -13.19 1.44 -6.77
C ALA A 99 -12.14 0.35 -6.82
N SER A 100 -12.42 -0.80 -6.21
CA SER A 100 -11.61 -2.00 -6.37
C SER A 100 -12.43 -3.26 -6.18
N SER A 101 -12.08 -4.32 -6.89
CA SER A 101 -12.56 -5.67 -6.68
C SER A 101 -11.39 -6.57 -6.33
N ALA A 102 -11.59 -7.47 -5.38
CA ALA A 102 -10.63 -8.50 -5.00
C ALA A 102 -11.38 -9.81 -4.82
N SER A 103 -10.83 -10.88 -5.38
CA SER A 103 -11.35 -12.23 -5.21
C SER A 103 -10.21 -13.14 -4.79
N THR A 104 -10.38 -13.76 -3.63
CA THR A 104 -9.60 -14.90 -3.14
C THR A 104 -10.48 -16.15 -3.20
N PRO A 105 -9.92 -17.35 -2.93
CA PRO A 105 -10.72 -18.56 -2.80
C PRO A 105 -11.86 -18.42 -1.78
N GLU A 106 -11.62 -17.77 -0.63
CA GLU A 106 -12.61 -17.64 0.44
C GLU A 106 -13.55 -16.43 0.28
N VAL A 107 -13.09 -15.30 -0.28
CA VAL A 107 -13.86 -14.04 -0.26
C VAL A 107 -13.78 -13.31 -1.58
N SER A 108 -14.91 -12.78 -2.03
CA SER A 108 -14.98 -11.79 -3.10
C SER A 108 -15.49 -10.46 -2.54
N THR A 109 -14.67 -9.42 -2.63
CA THR A 109 -14.99 -8.07 -2.17
C THR A 109 -15.02 -7.11 -3.35
N VAL A 110 -16.07 -6.29 -3.43
CA VAL A 110 -16.14 -5.13 -4.32
C VAL A 110 -16.37 -3.90 -3.44
N GLN A 111 -15.59 -2.85 -3.65
CA GLN A 111 -15.72 -1.61 -2.91
C GLN A 111 -15.64 -0.37 -3.80
N LEU A 112 -16.34 0.69 -3.40
CA LEU A 112 -16.30 2.03 -4.00
C LEU A 112 -16.03 3.06 -2.88
N ILE A 113 -14.85 3.70 -2.89
CA ILE A 113 -14.38 4.73 -1.94
C ILE A 113 -14.52 4.29 -0.47
N LYS A 114 -14.61 2.97 -0.22
CA LYS A 114 -15.02 2.37 1.08
C LYS A 114 -16.41 2.78 1.57
N VAL A 115 -17.19 3.48 0.75
CA VAL A 115 -18.57 3.88 1.02
C VAL A 115 -19.50 2.75 0.62
N ILE A 116 -19.34 2.21 -0.59
CA ILE A 116 -20.02 0.96 -1.00
C ILE A 116 -19.06 -0.19 -0.78
N GLN A 117 -19.52 -1.26 -0.14
CA GLN A 117 -18.77 -2.50 0.04
C GLN A 117 -19.71 -3.69 -0.03
N ASN A 118 -19.45 -4.58 -0.97
CA ASN A 118 -20.14 -5.86 -1.12
C ASN A 118 -19.13 -6.98 -0.92
N ASN A 119 -19.38 -7.84 0.06
CA ASN A 119 -18.56 -9.02 0.33
C ASN A 119 -19.39 -10.28 0.12
N VAL A 120 -18.82 -11.25 -0.58
CA VAL A 120 -19.37 -12.59 -0.79
C VAL A 120 -18.39 -13.59 -0.20
N TYR A 121 -18.78 -14.23 0.89
CA TYR A 121 -17.98 -15.24 1.56
C TYR A 121 -18.34 -16.63 1.01
N ARG A 122 -17.30 -17.40 0.67
CA ARG A 122 -17.38 -18.79 0.22
C ARG A 122 -16.76 -19.66 1.32
N LYS A 123 -17.59 -20.27 2.17
CA LYS A 123 -17.12 -21.26 3.15
C LYS A 123 -16.94 -22.61 2.44
N ASN A 124 -15.82 -23.29 2.72
CA ASN A 124 -15.64 -24.69 2.36
C ASN A 124 -16.59 -25.52 3.22
N GLU A 125 -17.39 -26.37 2.58
CA GLU A 125 -18.50 -27.17 3.12
C GLU A 125 -19.89 -26.46 3.16
N GLY A 126 -20.80 -26.90 2.29
CA GLY A 126 -22.24 -26.74 2.43
C GLY A 126 -22.84 -25.34 2.25
N GLU A 127 -22.96 -24.89 0.99
CA GLU A 127 -23.97 -23.97 0.42
C GLU A 127 -24.34 -22.64 1.11
N LYS A 128 -23.73 -22.22 2.21
CA LYS A 128 -24.03 -20.91 2.81
C LYS A 128 -23.10 -19.83 2.25
N GLN A 129 -23.51 -19.25 1.12
CA GLN A 129 -22.97 -17.97 0.66
C GLN A 129 -23.49 -16.85 1.57
N ASP A 130 -22.64 -16.36 2.48
CA ASP A 130 -22.97 -15.17 3.26
C ASP A 130 -22.63 -13.92 2.43
N LYS A 131 -23.64 -13.07 2.20
CA LYS A 131 -23.50 -11.80 1.49
C LYS A 131 -23.67 -10.67 2.49
N SER A 132 -22.75 -9.70 2.48
CA SER A 132 -22.93 -8.44 3.18
C SER A 132 -22.82 -7.30 2.18
N SER A 133 -23.77 -6.37 2.21
CA SER A 133 -23.72 -5.14 1.40
C SER A 133 -23.77 -3.93 2.33
N MET A 134 -22.96 -2.93 2.05
CA MET A 134 -22.89 -1.70 2.81
C MET A 134 -22.78 -0.53 1.84
N PHE A 135 -23.61 0.48 2.00
CA PHE A 135 -23.52 1.80 1.42
C PHE A 135 -23.58 2.79 2.58
N PHE A 136 -22.43 3.06 3.19
CA PHE A 136 -22.38 3.80 4.45
C PHE A 136 -22.73 5.29 4.26
N PRO A 137 -23.55 5.91 5.12
CA PRO A 137 -24.30 5.31 6.24
C PRO A 137 -25.72 4.84 5.85
N PHE A 138 -26.13 5.01 4.59
CA PHE A 138 -27.52 4.89 4.15
C PHE A 138 -28.09 3.47 4.10
N TYR A 139 -27.33 2.46 3.67
CA TYR A 139 -27.83 1.09 3.55
C TYR A 139 -26.82 0.08 4.09
N ILE A 140 -27.25 -0.82 4.96
CA ILE A 140 -26.41 -1.90 5.49
C ILE A 140 -27.25 -3.17 5.54
N SER A 141 -26.77 -4.26 4.94
CA SER A 141 -27.40 -5.56 5.03
C SER A 141 -26.38 -6.67 5.25
N GLY A 142 -26.79 -7.69 5.98
CA GLY A 142 -25.95 -8.83 6.28
C GLY A 142 -26.67 -9.86 7.14
N LYS A 143 -25.90 -10.78 7.70
CA LYS A 143 -26.39 -11.84 8.57
C LYS A 143 -25.48 -11.95 9.79
N SER A 144 -26.08 -11.99 10.96
CA SER A 144 -25.43 -12.34 12.23
C SER A 144 -25.66 -13.82 12.49
N GLU A 145 -24.67 -14.49 13.09
CA GLU A 145 -24.81 -15.90 13.48
C GLU A 145 -25.84 -16.07 14.60
N LYS A 146 -25.92 -15.09 15.51
CA LYS A 146 -26.82 -15.12 16.67
C LYS A 146 -28.23 -14.58 16.38
N TYR A 147 -28.33 -13.49 15.62
CA TYR A 147 -29.59 -12.76 15.45
C TYR A 147 -30.21 -12.91 14.04
N GLY A 148 -29.54 -13.60 13.12
CA GLY A 148 -30.03 -13.83 11.77
C GLY A 148 -29.82 -12.63 10.82
N PRO A 149 -30.58 -12.58 9.70
CA PRO A 149 -30.43 -11.52 8.71
C PRO A 149 -30.89 -10.17 9.26
N TYR A 150 -30.19 -9.10 8.87
CA TYR A 150 -30.54 -7.73 9.24
C TYR A 150 -30.40 -6.78 8.06
N THR A 151 -31.16 -5.69 8.11
CA THR A 151 -31.13 -4.63 7.10
C THR A 151 -31.37 -3.29 7.78
N SER A 152 -30.63 -2.29 7.32
CA SER A 152 -30.67 -0.91 7.78
C SER A 152 -30.73 0.01 6.57
N ILE A 153 -31.68 0.94 6.61
CA ILE A 153 -31.96 2.02 5.65
C ILE A 153 -32.00 3.33 6.45
N PHE A 154 -30.84 3.95 6.65
CA PHE A 154 -30.73 5.19 7.40
C PHE A 154 -31.29 6.38 6.58
N PRO A 155 -32.06 7.30 7.19
CA PRO A 155 -32.44 7.37 8.61
C PRO A 155 -33.77 6.68 8.97
N PHE A 156 -34.49 6.07 8.01
CA PHE A 156 -35.88 5.65 8.19
C PHE A 156 -36.07 4.44 9.11
N TYR A 157 -35.27 3.40 8.93
CA TYR A 157 -35.40 2.15 9.69
C TYR A 157 -34.09 1.40 9.68
N GLY A 158 -33.71 0.71 10.75
CA GLY A 158 -32.67 -0.29 10.59
C GLY A 158 -32.35 -1.13 11.81
N ASP A 159 -32.18 -2.41 11.53
CA ASP A 159 -31.61 -3.39 12.43
C ASP A 159 -30.15 -3.65 12.05
N ILE A 160 -29.24 -3.60 13.01
CA ILE A 160 -27.84 -3.95 12.81
C ILE A 160 -27.38 -4.77 14.01
N TYR A 161 -26.91 -5.99 13.75
CA TYR A 161 -26.42 -6.89 14.81
C TYR A 161 -24.90 -7.07 14.74
N GLU A 162 -24.26 -7.18 15.91
CA GLU A 162 -22.84 -7.49 16.09
C GLU A 162 -21.89 -6.59 15.28
N ARG A 163 -22.25 -5.32 15.11
CA ARG A 163 -21.44 -4.30 14.45
C ARG A 163 -21.30 -3.06 15.30
N PHE A 164 -20.31 -2.22 14.96
CA PHE A 164 -20.05 -0.93 15.62
C PHE A 164 -19.96 -1.03 17.15
N TRP A 165 -19.34 -2.11 17.67
CA TRP A 165 -19.12 -2.33 19.10
C TRP A 165 -20.41 -2.41 19.95
N ARG A 166 -21.53 -2.83 19.35
CA ARG A 166 -22.79 -3.17 20.03
C ARG A 166 -23.30 -4.54 19.54
N ASP A 167 -24.19 -5.11 20.34
CA ASP A 167 -24.83 -6.39 20.04
C ASP A 167 -26.01 -6.17 19.10
N GLU A 168 -26.79 -5.11 19.33
CA GLU A 168 -27.97 -4.74 18.55
C GLU A 168 -28.07 -3.21 18.42
N TYR A 169 -28.38 -2.73 17.23
CA TYR A 169 -28.93 -1.42 16.94
C TYR A 169 -30.28 -1.62 16.28
N HIS A 170 -31.27 -0.86 16.74
CA HIS A 170 -32.57 -0.76 16.14
C HIS A 170 -32.97 0.71 16.13
N TYR A 171 -33.32 1.29 15.00
CA TYR A 171 -33.79 2.67 14.95
C TYR A 171 -34.96 2.82 13.99
N VAL A 172 -35.80 3.82 14.28
CA VAL A 172 -36.95 4.19 13.46
C VAL A 172 -36.97 5.71 13.34
N MET A 173 -36.98 6.20 12.10
CA MET A 173 -37.01 7.62 11.76
C MET A 173 -35.95 8.41 12.52
N PHE A 174 -34.69 7.97 12.51
CA PHE A 174 -33.60 8.64 13.20
C PHE A 174 -33.57 10.14 12.84
N PRO A 175 -33.49 11.06 13.81
CA PRO A 175 -33.16 10.84 15.22
C PRO A 175 -34.35 10.55 16.15
N LEU A 176 -35.58 10.37 15.66
CA LEU A 176 -36.78 10.25 16.51
C LEU A 176 -36.71 9.10 17.51
N TYR A 177 -36.29 7.91 17.09
CA TYR A 177 -36.13 6.76 17.98
C TYR A 177 -34.90 5.91 17.63
N GLY A 178 -34.16 5.46 18.64
CA GLY A 178 -33.05 4.53 18.48
C GLY A 178 -32.77 3.72 19.73
N ARG A 179 -32.87 2.40 19.65
CA ARG A 179 -32.55 1.41 20.67
C ARG A 179 -31.21 0.76 20.37
N THR A 180 -30.36 0.63 21.39
CA THR A 180 -29.08 -0.09 21.29
C THR A 180 -28.93 -1.05 22.46
N VAL A 181 -28.29 -2.20 22.22
CA VAL A 181 -28.00 -3.19 23.26
C VAL A 181 -26.50 -3.47 23.30
N LYS A 182 -25.94 -3.51 24.50
CA LYS A 182 -24.54 -3.89 24.75
C LYS A 182 -24.42 -4.65 26.06
N LYS A 183 -23.96 -5.91 26.00
CA LYS A 183 -23.73 -6.76 27.18
C LYS A 183 -24.92 -6.75 28.18
N GLY A 184 -26.15 -6.81 27.65
CA GLY A 184 -27.40 -6.81 28.43
C GLY A 184 -27.95 -5.43 28.81
N THR A 185 -27.20 -4.34 28.63
CA THR A 185 -27.70 -2.98 28.83
C THR A 185 -28.42 -2.50 27.58
N THR A 186 -29.69 -2.11 27.71
CA THR A 186 -30.50 -1.51 26.66
C THR A 186 -30.55 0.01 26.85
N THR A 187 -30.19 0.77 25.81
CA THR A 187 -30.35 2.23 25.79
C THR A 187 -31.34 2.61 24.70
N ARG A 188 -32.44 3.27 25.07
CA ARG A 188 -33.44 3.81 24.15
C ARG A 188 -33.25 5.32 24.06
N ASN A 189 -33.11 5.85 22.86
CA ASN A 189 -32.98 7.26 22.58
C ASN A 189 -34.27 7.76 21.94
N TYR A 190 -34.74 8.93 22.37
CA TYR A 190 -35.86 9.65 21.80
C TYR A 190 -35.35 11.03 21.39
N LEU A 191 -35.54 11.42 20.13
CA LEU A 191 -34.97 12.65 19.58
C LEU A 191 -33.45 12.75 19.85
N TYR A 192 -32.69 11.76 19.40
CA TYR A 192 -31.25 11.70 19.62
C TYR A 192 -30.56 13.04 19.23
N PRO A 193 -29.68 13.61 20.07
CA PRO A 193 -29.13 13.06 21.31
C PRO A 193 -29.88 13.51 22.60
N PHE A 194 -31.04 14.17 22.49
CA PHE A 194 -31.66 14.89 23.60
C PHE A 194 -32.16 13.99 24.71
N PHE A 195 -32.99 12.98 24.42
CA PHE A 195 -33.54 12.12 25.46
C PHE A 195 -33.05 10.69 25.34
N ALA A 196 -32.69 10.07 26.46
CA ALA A 196 -32.41 8.64 26.49
C ALA A 196 -32.85 8.00 27.80
N THR A 197 -33.23 6.73 27.76
CA THR A 197 -33.43 5.87 28.93
C THR A 197 -32.50 4.67 28.84
N ILE A 198 -31.94 4.27 29.97
CA ILE A 198 -31.00 3.16 30.10
C ILE A 198 -31.61 2.15 31.07
N GLU A 199 -31.70 0.91 30.63
CA GLU A 199 -32.31 -0.19 31.38
C GLU A 199 -31.45 -1.45 31.21
N GLY A 200 -31.18 -2.15 32.30
CA GLY A 200 -30.47 -3.42 32.31
C GLY A 200 -30.60 -4.13 33.65
N GLU A 201 -29.93 -5.26 33.81
CA GLU A 201 -29.91 -5.98 35.09
C GLU A 201 -29.27 -5.11 36.18
N ARG A 202 -30.07 -4.71 37.17
CA ARG A 202 -29.70 -3.77 38.25
C ARG A 202 -29.07 -2.47 37.72
N GLU A 203 -29.49 -2.04 36.54
CA GLU A 203 -28.98 -0.88 35.83
C GLU A 203 -30.14 -0.01 35.36
N SER A 204 -30.10 1.27 35.73
CA SER A 204 -31.12 2.24 35.34
C SER A 204 -30.52 3.61 35.12
N GLY A 205 -31.13 4.40 34.24
CA GLY A 205 -30.68 5.75 33.98
C GLY A 205 -31.57 6.48 32.99
N PHE A 206 -31.39 7.80 32.95
CA PHE A 206 -32.01 8.65 31.95
C PHE A 206 -31.07 9.80 31.58
N GLN A 207 -31.33 10.40 30.44
CA GLN A 207 -30.59 11.53 29.92
C GLN A 207 -31.57 12.53 29.31
N PHE A 208 -31.36 13.81 29.64
CA PHE A 208 -31.86 14.97 28.92
C PHE A 208 -30.68 15.88 28.56
N TRP A 209 -29.97 15.54 27.49
CA TRP A 209 -28.81 16.30 27.03
C TRP A 209 -29.26 17.63 26.40
N PRO A 210 -28.53 18.74 26.62
CA PRO A 210 -27.30 18.87 27.41
C PRO A 210 -27.55 19.17 28.90
N LEU A 211 -28.79 19.22 29.39
CA LEU A 211 -29.10 19.77 30.71
C LEU A 211 -28.75 18.84 31.87
N TYR A 212 -29.14 17.58 31.81
CA TYR A 212 -28.90 16.63 32.90
C TYR A 212 -28.93 15.19 32.40
N GLY A 213 -28.17 14.32 33.03
CA GLY A 213 -28.32 12.88 32.84
C GLY A 213 -27.72 12.13 34.00
N GLN A 214 -28.28 10.96 34.29
CA GLN A 214 -27.79 10.06 35.32
C GLN A 214 -27.97 8.61 34.92
N SER A 215 -27.00 7.77 35.25
CA SER A 215 -27.13 6.33 35.12
C SER A 215 -26.34 5.63 36.20
N ALA A 216 -26.92 4.58 36.77
CA ALA A 216 -26.29 3.79 37.80
C ALA A 216 -26.52 2.31 37.52
N LYS A 217 -25.48 1.52 37.78
CA LYS A 217 -25.55 0.07 37.86
C LYS A 217 -25.09 -0.35 39.23
N GLU A 218 -25.96 -1.02 39.97
CA GLU A 218 -25.74 -1.38 41.37
C GLU A 218 -24.43 -2.16 41.53
N GLY A 219 -23.55 -1.65 42.39
CA GLY A 219 -22.24 -2.25 42.65
C GLY A 219 -21.20 -2.08 41.55
N VAL A 220 -21.52 -1.48 40.39
CA VAL A 220 -20.57 -1.39 39.24
C VAL A 220 -20.19 0.07 38.93
N TYR A 221 -21.17 0.95 38.74
CA TYR A 221 -20.90 2.35 38.42
C TYR A 221 -22.06 3.29 38.77
N ASN A 222 -21.75 4.57 38.94
CA ASN A 222 -22.70 5.66 39.06
C ASN A 222 -22.18 6.87 38.29
N ARG A 223 -22.95 7.38 37.32
CA ARG A 223 -22.57 8.50 36.46
C ARG A 223 -23.68 9.55 36.47
N ARG A 224 -23.28 10.81 36.48
CA ARG A 224 -24.19 11.93 36.31
C ARG A 224 -23.50 13.12 35.65
N PHE A 225 -24.27 13.92 34.94
CA PHE A 225 -23.80 15.21 34.44
C PHE A 225 -24.89 16.26 34.59
N ALA A 226 -24.49 17.53 34.65
CA ALA A 226 -25.37 18.68 34.62
C ALA A 226 -24.74 19.76 33.73
N LEU A 227 -25.57 20.39 32.90
CA LEU A 227 -25.16 21.44 31.96
C LEU A 227 -23.92 21.04 31.16
N TRP A 228 -24.00 19.90 30.46
CA TRP A 228 -22.90 19.37 29.68
C TRP A 228 -22.31 20.45 28.74
N PRO A 229 -20.97 20.63 28.68
CA PRO A 229 -19.93 19.81 29.32
C PRO A 229 -19.42 20.36 30.68
N ILE A 230 -20.16 21.26 31.34
CA ILE A 230 -19.69 21.98 32.53
C ILE A 230 -19.49 21.04 33.71
N PHE A 231 -20.52 20.30 34.15
CA PHE A 231 -20.41 19.43 35.32
C PHE A 231 -20.61 17.95 34.98
N MET A 232 -19.67 17.10 35.37
CA MET A 232 -19.76 15.65 35.25
C MET A 232 -19.18 15.01 36.52
N LYS A 233 -19.86 13.98 37.03
CA LYS A 233 -19.36 13.14 38.12
C LYS A 233 -19.56 11.67 37.79
N GLU A 234 -18.50 10.88 37.93
CA GLU A 234 -18.52 9.46 37.59
C GLU A 234 -17.78 8.65 38.65
N GLN A 235 -18.42 7.60 39.14
CA GLN A 235 -17.83 6.55 39.95
C GLN A 235 -17.91 5.27 39.13
N ILE A 236 -16.77 4.64 38.86
CA ILE A 236 -16.66 3.48 37.97
C ILE A 236 -15.81 2.38 38.60
N GLY A 237 -16.09 1.14 38.23
CA GLY A 237 -15.32 -0.02 38.71
C GLY A 237 -15.51 -0.29 40.19
N LEU A 238 -16.72 -0.01 40.72
CA LEU A 238 -17.08 -0.26 42.12
C LEU A 238 -17.07 -1.76 42.46
N ASP A 239 -17.16 -2.61 41.45
CA ASP A 239 -17.09 -4.07 41.48
C ASP A 239 -15.65 -4.61 41.35
N THR A 240 -14.66 -3.72 41.30
CA THR A 240 -13.25 -4.07 41.12
C THR A 240 -12.39 -3.59 42.27
N ASP A 241 -11.17 -4.13 42.39
CA ASP A 241 -10.20 -3.72 43.43
C ASP A 241 -9.67 -2.28 43.26
N ASN A 242 -10.07 -1.55 42.22
CA ASN A 242 -9.64 -0.17 41.98
C ASN A 242 -10.83 0.73 41.59
N PRO A 243 -11.74 1.01 42.52
CA PRO A 243 -12.81 1.97 42.29
C PRO A 243 -12.21 3.34 41.93
N THR A 244 -12.81 3.99 40.95
CA THR A 244 -12.34 5.29 40.45
C THR A 244 -13.46 6.32 40.53
N ASP A 245 -13.22 7.41 41.26
CA ASP A 245 -14.08 8.58 41.30
C ASP A 245 -13.52 9.66 40.37
N LYS A 246 -14.39 10.34 39.65
CA LYS A 246 -14.06 11.41 38.72
C LYS A 246 -15.05 12.55 38.90
N VAL A 247 -14.53 13.76 38.98
CA VAL A 247 -15.32 14.98 39.03
C VAL A 247 -14.74 15.96 38.04
N THR A 248 -15.57 16.51 37.17
CA THR A 248 -15.18 17.48 36.16
C THR A 248 -16.12 18.67 36.24
N ILE A 249 -15.52 19.86 36.33
CA ILE A 249 -16.14 21.18 36.37
C ILE A 249 -15.41 22.02 35.33
N LEU A 250 -15.72 21.87 34.04
CA LEU A 250 -15.00 22.56 32.98
C LEU A 250 -15.32 24.07 32.94
N PRO A 251 -14.33 24.93 32.63
CA PRO A 251 -12.90 24.63 32.50
C PRO A 251 -12.14 24.67 33.84
N LEU A 252 -12.81 24.90 34.96
CA LEU A 252 -12.20 25.28 36.23
C LEU A 252 -11.41 24.16 36.92
N TYR A 253 -11.95 22.94 36.93
CA TYR A 253 -11.40 21.84 37.71
C TYR A 253 -11.74 20.49 37.11
N ALA A 254 -10.79 19.56 37.10
CA ALA A 254 -11.05 18.15 36.88
C ALA A 254 -10.23 17.31 37.85
N ALA A 255 -10.81 16.23 38.35
CA ALA A 255 -10.17 15.32 39.27
C ALA A 255 -10.50 13.87 38.91
N THR A 256 -9.51 13.00 39.09
CA THR A 256 -9.68 11.55 39.06
C THR A 256 -8.94 10.97 40.24
N ASP A 257 -9.61 10.14 41.02
CA ASP A 257 -9.09 9.50 42.23
C ASP A 257 -9.34 8.00 42.17
N SER A 258 -8.28 7.23 42.33
CA SER A 258 -8.30 5.78 42.46
C SER A 258 -7.02 5.32 43.18
N GLN A 259 -6.98 4.09 43.68
CA GLN A 259 -5.77 3.55 44.33
C GLN A 259 -4.57 3.52 43.38
N LYS A 260 -4.81 3.38 42.07
CA LYS A 260 -3.78 3.25 41.04
C LYS A 260 -3.42 4.55 40.35
N LYS A 261 -4.24 5.61 40.49
CA LYS A 261 -4.06 6.86 39.76
C LYS A 261 -4.77 8.02 40.44
N VAL A 262 -4.03 9.11 40.61
CA VAL A 262 -4.53 10.41 41.07
C VAL A 262 -4.25 11.45 39.99
N SER A 263 -5.23 12.23 39.60
CA SER A 263 -5.07 13.28 38.59
C SER A 263 -5.89 14.50 38.97
N ARG A 264 -5.33 15.69 38.73
CA ARG A 264 -5.91 17.00 39.00
C ARG A 264 -5.60 17.91 37.83
N SER A 265 -6.60 18.62 37.36
CA SER A 265 -6.44 19.71 36.39
C SER A 265 -7.13 20.94 36.94
N TYR A 266 -6.45 22.07 36.89
CA TYR A 266 -6.94 23.37 37.32
C TYR A 266 -6.92 24.30 36.12
N LEU A 267 -8.03 24.99 35.89
CA LEU A 267 -8.19 25.92 34.76
C LEU A 267 -7.74 25.25 33.46
N TRP A 268 -8.30 24.10 33.11
CA TRP A 268 -7.94 23.40 31.88
C TRP A 268 -8.02 24.37 30.68
N PRO A 269 -6.99 24.46 29.83
CA PRO A 269 -5.82 23.57 29.69
C PRO A 269 -4.53 24.04 30.40
N PHE A 270 -4.58 24.93 31.38
CA PHE A 270 -3.40 25.62 31.90
C PHE A 270 -2.57 24.83 32.90
N PHE A 271 -3.16 24.07 33.80
CA PHE A 271 -2.42 23.37 34.84
C PHE A 271 -2.97 21.95 35.02
N GLY A 272 -2.13 20.95 34.80
CA GLY A 272 -2.47 19.56 35.03
C GLY A 272 -1.36 18.82 35.77
N TYR A 273 -1.79 17.92 36.65
CA TYR A 273 -0.94 17.02 37.42
C TYR A 273 -1.57 15.63 37.39
N THR A 274 -0.77 14.62 37.10
CA THR A 274 -1.19 13.22 37.16
C THR A 274 -0.11 12.37 37.79
N ASP A 275 -0.47 11.59 38.79
CA ASP A 275 0.34 10.56 39.41
C ASP A 275 -0.29 9.20 39.10
N ASP A 276 0.30 8.46 38.17
CA ASP A 276 -0.09 7.11 37.80
C ASP A 276 0.78 6.12 38.59
N ILE A 277 0.28 5.76 39.77
CA ILE A 277 0.95 4.88 40.74
C ILE A 277 1.17 3.49 40.14
N ALA A 278 0.21 2.97 39.38
CA ALA A 278 0.33 1.65 38.76
C ALA A 278 1.42 1.57 37.69
N ARG A 279 1.79 2.69 37.08
CA ARG A 279 2.85 2.76 36.06
C ARG A 279 4.13 3.42 36.57
N SER A 280 4.21 3.77 37.85
CA SER A 280 5.28 4.57 38.44
C SER A 280 5.58 5.82 37.59
N GLN A 281 4.54 6.54 37.16
CA GLN A 281 4.65 7.64 36.20
C GLN A 281 3.98 8.91 36.73
N LYS A 282 4.70 10.03 36.66
CA LYS A 282 4.22 11.36 36.98
C LYS A 282 4.18 12.22 35.73
N GLU A 283 3.13 13.01 35.61
CA GLU A 283 2.88 13.90 34.48
C GLU A 283 2.47 15.27 35.01
N VAL A 284 3.08 16.29 34.43
CA VAL A 284 2.80 17.70 34.71
C VAL A 284 2.67 18.40 33.38
N ASP A 285 1.54 19.08 33.17
CA ASP A 285 1.31 19.91 32.01
C ASP A 285 1.04 21.36 32.43
N TYR A 286 1.65 22.26 31.67
CA TYR A 286 1.44 23.69 31.71
C TYR A 286 0.97 24.12 30.33
N PHE A 287 -0.20 24.73 30.25
CA PHE A 287 -0.76 25.21 28.99
C PHE A 287 -0.72 24.15 27.88
N TRP A 288 -1.39 23.03 28.13
CA TRP A 288 -1.45 21.90 27.21
C TRP A 288 -1.91 22.36 25.80
N PRO A 289 -1.28 21.88 24.70
CA PRO A 289 -0.21 20.87 24.63
C PRO A 289 1.22 21.46 24.60
N PHE A 290 1.40 22.75 24.92
CA PHE A 290 2.66 23.44 24.66
C PHE A 290 3.77 23.06 25.63
N TRP A 291 3.46 22.87 26.92
CA TRP A 291 4.44 22.43 27.91
C TRP A 291 3.95 21.20 28.66
N LEU A 292 4.63 20.07 28.47
CA LEU A 292 4.29 18.79 29.07
C LEU A 292 5.57 18.08 29.51
N THR A 293 5.58 17.61 30.76
CA THR A 293 6.65 16.80 31.31
C THR A 293 6.08 15.51 31.86
N VAL A 294 6.54 14.37 31.35
CA VAL A 294 6.22 13.04 31.85
C VAL A 294 7.51 12.39 32.34
N ARG A 295 7.48 11.82 33.54
CA ARG A 295 8.58 11.08 34.14
C ARG A 295 8.08 9.74 34.65
N GLY A 296 8.68 8.65 34.19
CA GLY A 296 8.31 7.32 34.64
C GLY A 296 9.32 6.26 34.24
N GLU A 297 9.18 5.06 34.79
CA GLU A 297 10.12 3.94 34.56
C GLU A 297 10.16 3.51 33.09
N ALA A 298 9.00 3.47 32.42
CA ALA A 298 8.88 2.97 31.05
C ALA A 298 8.93 4.06 29.97
N ARG A 299 8.63 5.31 30.34
CA ARG A 299 8.48 6.42 29.38
C ARG A 299 8.76 7.76 30.05
N ASN A 300 9.54 8.59 29.37
CA ASN A 300 9.84 9.96 29.75
C ASN A 300 9.54 10.90 28.58
N VAL A 301 8.81 11.98 28.84
CA VAL A 301 8.46 12.98 27.83
C VAL A 301 8.88 14.36 28.33
N THR A 302 9.50 15.15 27.47
CA THR A 302 9.75 16.57 27.70
C THR A 302 9.33 17.33 26.46
N SER A 303 8.22 18.04 26.52
CA SER A 303 7.65 18.78 25.40
C SER A 303 7.53 20.25 25.75
N LEU A 304 8.11 21.09 24.89
CA LEU A 304 8.02 22.55 24.88
C LEU A 304 7.78 22.99 23.43
N LEU A 305 6.55 22.80 22.95
CA LEU A 305 6.18 23.16 21.58
C LEU A 305 6.11 24.69 21.41
N PRO A 306 6.42 25.21 20.21
CA PRO A 306 6.88 24.47 19.02
C PRO A 306 8.39 24.17 19.04
N PHE A 307 9.15 24.55 20.06
CA PHE A 307 10.62 24.55 20.01
C PHE A 307 11.25 23.17 20.08
N TYR A 308 10.81 22.34 21.02
CA TYR A 308 11.40 21.03 21.28
C TYR A 308 10.36 20.06 21.83
N SER A 309 10.42 18.80 21.42
CA SER A 309 9.65 17.74 22.08
C SER A 309 10.42 16.43 21.99
N GLU A 310 10.64 15.77 23.12
CA GLU A 310 11.25 14.45 23.20
C GLU A 310 10.31 13.49 23.94
N ASP A 311 10.03 12.35 23.32
CA ASP A 311 9.29 11.24 23.89
C ASP A 311 10.15 9.98 23.81
N LYS A 312 10.67 9.56 24.96
CA LYS A 312 11.59 8.43 25.11
C LYS A 312 10.88 7.30 25.86
N GLY A 313 10.57 6.22 25.16
CA GLY A 313 10.11 4.95 25.72
C GLY A 313 11.26 3.96 25.95
N LYS A 314 10.90 2.70 26.25
CA LYS A 314 11.88 1.59 26.40
C LYS A 314 12.63 1.28 25.11
N GLU A 315 11.90 1.22 24.00
CA GLU A 315 12.43 0.84 22.68
C GLU A 315 12.24 1.94 21.64
N THR A 316 11.63 3.07 22.00
CA THR A 316 11.26 4.12 21.05
C THR A 316 11.78 5.48 21.51
N LEU A 317 12.19 6.29 20.54
CA LEU A 317 12.57 7.68 20.75
C LEU A 317 11.93 8.51 19.66
N LYS A 318 11.28 9.61 20.04
CA LYS A 318 10.73 10.58 19.09
C LYS A 318 11.17 11.96 19.51
N ARG A 319 11.75 12.71 18.58
CA ARG A 319 12.21 14.07 18.79
C ARG A 319 11.64 14.99 17.74
N TRP A 320 11.21 16.16 18.18
CA TRP A 320 10.86 17.29 17.35
C TRP A 320 11.78 18.44 17.68
N TYR A 321 12.28 19.09 16.64
CA TYR A 321 13.02 20.34 16.74
C TYR A 321 12.30 21.35 15.87
N LEU A 322 11.90 22.47 16.47
CA LEU A 322 11.18 23.55 15.82
C LEU A 322 9.98 23.01 15.01
N TRP A 323 9.06 22.32 15.67
CA TRP A 323 7.87 21.75 15.03
C TRP A 323 7.22 22.77 14.08
N PRO A 324 6.93 22.41 12.81
CA PRO A 324 7.04 21.08 12.19
C PRO A 324 8.33 20.84 11.37
N ILE A 325 9.40 21.61 11.58
CA ILE A 325 10.59 21.65 10.72
C ILE A 325 11.34 20.32 10.70
N TYR A 326 11.76 19.78 11.84
CA TYR A 326 12.54 18.53 11.86
C TYR A 326 11.97 17.55 12.88
N LYS A 327 11.83 16.30 12.45
CA LYS A 327 11.39 15.17 13.26
C LYS A 327 12.36 14.02 13.09
N HIS A 328 12.77 13.46 14.21
CA HIS A 328 13.58 12.26 14.28
C HIS A 328 12.83 11.18 15.07
N GLU A 329 12.79 9.96 14.54
CA GLU A 329 12.12 8.83 15.17
C GLU A 329 13.04 7.61 15.14
N GLU A 330 13.23 6.98 16.28
CA GLU A 330 13.93 5.71 16.41
C GLU A 330 13.02 4.68 17.06
N MET A 331 13.13 3.44 16.61
CA MET A 331 12.55 2.27 17.25
C MET A 331 13.59 1.16 17.23
N ASN A 332 14.04 0.70 18.39
CA ASN A 332 15.09 -0.30 18.55
C ASN A 332 14.57 -1.45 19.41
N SER A 333 14.29 -2.57 18.76
CA SER A 333 13.91 -3.83 19.40
C SER A 333 14.86 -4.96 18.97
N PRO A 334 14.94 -6.09 19.70
CA PRO A 334 15.84 -7.20 19.35
C PRO A 334 15.58 -7.82 17.96
N ALA A 335 14.37 -7.66 17.42
CA ALA A 335 13.97 -8.22 16.13
C ALA A 335 13.95 -7.20 14.99
N PHE A 336 13.86 -5.91 15.32
CA PHE A 336 13.62 -4.84 14.37
C PHE A 336 14.17 -3.50 14.87
N SER A 337 14.93 -2.83 14.01
CA SER A 337 15.41 -1.46 14.24
C SER A 337 14.93 -0.57 13.10
N GLN A 338 14.43 0.61 13.44
CA GLN A 338 13.99 1.64 12.50
C GLN A 338 14.52 2.99 12.92
N GLU A 339 15.07 3.73 11.97
CA GLU A 339 15.49 5.12 12.11
C GLU A 339 14.82 5.94 11.01
N ARG A 340 14.20 7.05 11.40
CA ARG A 340 13.46 7.88 10.46
C ARG A 340 13.64 9.36 10.72
N ASP A 341 14.13 10.06 9.71
CA ASP A 341 14.23 11.51 9.65
C ASP A 341 13.16 12.09 8.73
N ARG A 342 12.60 13.22 9.14
CA ARG A 342 11.65 13.99 8.33
C ARG A 342 11.92 15.49 8.45
N ILE A 343 11.81 16.19 7.32
CA ILE A 343 11.82 17.64 7.27
C ILE A 343 10.45 18.12 6.77
N LEU A 344 9.88 19.11 7.45
CA LEU A 344 8.56 19.70 7.17
C LEU A 344 7.48 18.62 6.96
N TYR A 345 7.46 17.63 7.87
CA TYR A 345 6.57 16.46 7.90
C TYR A 345 6.69 15.46 6.73
N PHE A 346 6.66 15.94 5.48
CA PHE A 346 6.71 15.12 4.26
C PHE A 346 7.66 15.65 3.17
N LEU A 347 8.18 16.88 3.27
CA LEU A 347 9.03 17.47 2.23
C LEU A 347 10.22 16.57 1.95
N TYR A 348 10.91 16.14 3.01
CA TYR A 348 11.94 15.12 2.95
C TYR A 348 11.65 14.04 3.99
N SER A 349 11.87 12.77 3.64
CA SER A 349 11.85 11.67 4.59
C SER A 349 12.91 10.63 4.22
N ASP A 350 13.76 10.27 5.17
CA ASP A 350 14.64 9.09 5.10
C ASP A 350 14.17 8.08 6.14
N ASN A 351 13.82 6.88 5.72
CA ASN A 351 13.39 5.79 6.60
C ASN A 351 14.30 4.59 6.37
N ARG A 352 14.98 4.14 7.41
CA ARG A 352 15.90 3.01 7.42
C ARG A 352 15.33 1.97 8.35
N GLU A 353 15.13 0.76 7.84
CA GLU A 353 14.60 -0.39 8.55
C GLU A 353 15.64 -1.51 8.48
N MET A 354 15.86 -2.18 9.59
CA MET A 354 16.82 -3.29 9.71
C MET A 354 16.21 -4.41 10.53
N TRP A 355 16.43 -5.65 10.10
CA TRP A 355 16.07 -6.86 10.84
C TRP A 355 17.35 -7.55 11.30
N PRO A 356 17.83 -7.31 12.55
CA PRO A 356 19.14 -7.77 13.00
C PRO A 356 19.34 -9.29 12.91
N LYS A 357 18.27 -10.08 13.10
CA LYS A 357 18.32 -11.54 13.01
C LYS A 357 18.59 -12.06 11.60
N ASP A 358 17.99 -11.42 10.61
CA ASP A 358 18.10 -11.83 9.20
C ASP A 358 19.25 -11.11 8.48
N GLY A 359 19.80 -10.05 9.09
CA GLY A 359 20.76 -9.14 8.48
C GLY A 359 20.19 -8.30 7.32
N SER A 360 18.88 -8.40 7.08
CA SER A 360 18.23 -7.71 5.97
C SER A 360 17.97 -6.24 6.31
N ASN A 361 18.06 -5.38 5.30
CA ASN A 361 17.83 -3.94 5.43
C ASN A 361 16.87 -3.43 4.37
N ARG A 362 16.15 -2.37 4.71
CA ARG A 362 15.29 -1.65 3.79
C ARG A 362 15.50 -0.17 3.99
N ARG A 363 15.58 0.59 2.91
CA ARG A 363 15.70 2.05 2.97
C ARG A 363 14.69 2.69 2.03
N ARG A 364 14.09 3.78 2.46
CA ARG A 364 13.23 4.61 1.63
C ARG A 364 13.55 6.07 1.87
N THR A 365 14.03 6.76 0.85
CA THR A 365 14.30 8.19 0.88
C THR A 365 13.38 8.88 -0.10
N ALA A 366 12.70 9.95 0.30
CA ALA A 366 11.79 10.70 -0.55
C ALA A 366 12.01 12.20 -0.38
N LEU A 367 11.98 12.93 -1.49
CA LEU A 367 12.03 14.39 -1.53
C LEU A 367 10.90 14.87 -2.43
N TRP A 368 9.89 15.52 -1.86
CA TRP A 368 8.75 16.04 -2.62
C TRP A 368 9.13 17.31 -3.40
N PRO A 369 8.69 17.48 -4.67
CA PRO A 369 8.03 16.51 -5.57
C PRO A 369 9.04 15.77 -6.47
N LEU A 370 10.31 15.73 -6.08
CA LEU A 370 11.43 15.42 -6.95
C LEU A 370 11.67 13.92 -7.12
N PHE A 371 11.83 13.15 -6.04
CA PHE A 371 12.19 11.74 -6.19
C PHE A 371 11.75 10.85 -5.03
N VAL A 372 11.72 9.55 -5.33
CA VAL A 372 11.69 8.47 -4.35
C VAL A 372 12.80 7.48 -4.67
N TYR A 373 13.59 7.16 -3.66
CA TYR A 373 14.57 6.09 -3.63
C TYR A 373 14.09 4.99 -2.68
N LYS A 374 14.21 3.73 -3.10
CA LYS A 374 13.90 2.55 -2.28
C LYS A 374 15.02 1.53 -2.41
N ARG A 375 15.35 0.85 -1.32
CA ARG A 375 16.15 -0.37 -1.30
C ARG A 375 15.36 -1.44 -0.57
N ASP A 376 15.14 -2.57 -1.23
CA ASP A 376 14.42 -3.70 -0.68
C ASP A 376 15.36 -4.64 0.11
N PRO A 377 14.82 -5.47 1.04
CA PRO A 377 15.56 -6.48 1.78
C PRO A 377 16.39 -7.46 0.94
N ARG A 378 16.05 -7.61 -0.34
CA ARG A 378 16.74 -8.48 -1.30
C ARG A 378 17.94 -7.80 -1.99
N GLY A 379 18.33 -6.59 -1.57
CA GLY A 379 19.44 -5.85 -2.16
C GLY A 379 19.12 -5.19 -3.51
N VAL A 380 17.83 -5.05 -3.85
CA VAL A 380 17.39 -4.35 -5.06
C VAL A 380 17.09 -2.90 -4.70
N SER A 381 17.81 -1.98 -5.32
CA SER A 381 17.58 -0.55 -5.23
C SER A 381 16.77 -0.05 -6.41
N SER A 382 15.94 0.96 -6.18
CA SER A 382 15.17 1.65 -7.21
C SER A 382 15.12 3.14 -6.95
N PHE A 383 15.17 3.92 -8.03
CA PHE A 383 15.05 5.36 -8.03
C PHE A 383 13.99 5.78 -9.05
N SER A 384 13.17 6.77 -8.71
CA SER A 384 12.10 7.26 -9.58
C SER A 384 11.95 8.77 -9.45
N MET A 385 11.81 9.45 -10.60
CA MET A 385 11.66 10.90 -10.71
C MET A 385 10.80 11.28 -11.93
N PRO A 386 9.95 12.32 -11.84
CA PRO A 386 9.49 13.01 -10.64
C PRO A 386 8.59 12.13 -9.75
N ALA A 387 8.38 12.57 -8.50
CA ALA A 387 7.53 11.92 -7.52
C ALA A 387 6.61 12.94 -6.79
N PRO A 388 5.58 13.48 -7.47
CA PRO A 388 4.68 14.48 -6.91
C PRO A 388 3.73 13.97 -5.83
N VAL A 389 3.45 12.66 -5.76
CA VAL A 389 2.41 12.12 -4.87
C VAL A 389 2.98 11.14 -3.84
N GLU A 390 3.90 10.28 -4.25
CA GLU A 390 4.44 9.17 -3.44
C GLU A 390 5.17 9.59 -2.15
N PRO A 391 5.85 10.75 -2.07
CA PRO A 391 6.42 11.24 -0.81
C PRO A 391 5.34 11.54 0.26
N VAL A 392 4.16 12.01 -0.15
CA VAL A 392 3.04 12.36 0.73
C VAL A 392 2.18 11.14 1.04
N PHE A 393 1.88 10.34 0.01
CA PHE A 393 1.03 9.16 0.08
C PHE A 393 1.79 7.91 -0.35
N ASP A 394 2.35 7.20 0.64
CA ASP A 394 3.00 5.91 0.42
C ASP A 394 1.96 4.79 0.30
N ARG A 395 1.39 4.64 -0.90
CA ARG A 395 0.36 3.65 -1.22
C ARG A 395 0.70 2.94 -2.52
N ASP A 396 0.75 1.61 -2.50
CA ASP A 396 1.08 0.82 -3.69
C ASP A 396 0.13 1.07 -4.87
N GLY A 397 -1.15 1.36 -4.60
CA GLY A 397 -2.13 1.71 -5.64
C GLY A 397 -1.74 2.97 -6.43
N ILE A 398 -1.10 3.95 -5.79
CA ILE A 398 -0.55 5.13 -6.49
C ILE A 398 0.62 4.72 -7.37
N GLU A 399 1.53 3.88 -6.85
CA GLU A 399 2.70 3.41 -7.60
C GLU A 399 2.33 2.57 -8.82
N ARG A 400 1.23 1.82 -8.77
CA ARG A 400 0.78 0.96 -9.87
C ARG A 400 -0.05 1.71 -10.92
N ASN A 401 -0.96 2.59 -10.50
CA ASN A 401 -1.93 3.22 -11.40
C ASN A 401 -1.47 4.58 -11.93
N TRP A 402 -0.91 5.41 -11.06
CA TRP A 402 -0.72 6.82 -11.34
C TRP A 402 0.75 7.17 -11.58
N ALA A 403 1.63 6.66 -10.73
CA ALA A 403 3.04 6.97 -10.77
C ALA A 403 3.72 6.78 -12.14
N PRO A 404 3.41 5.71 -12.90
CA PRO A 404 4.02 5.53 -14.21
C PRO A 404 3.68 6.63 -15.22
N LEU A 405 2.59 7.39 -15.02
CA LEU A 405 2.17 8.48 -15.91
C LEU A 405 3.01 9.75 -15.77
N TRP A 406 3.70 9.94 -14.64
CA TRP A 406 4.56 11.11 -14.43
C TRP A 406 6.02 10.75 -14.23
N ARG A 407 6.37 9.48 -13.93
CA ARG A 407 7.77 9.05 -13.80
C ARG A 407 8.49 9.10 -15.15
N LEU A 408 9.31 10.12 -15.31
CA LEU A 408 10.13 10.35 -16.51
C LEU A 408 11.45 9.58 -16.43
N TYR A 409 12.01 9.38 -15.25
CA TYR A 409 13.23 8.64 -15.02
C TYR A 409 13.00 7.55 -13.98
N GLN A 410 13.39 6.33 -14.32
CA GLN A 410 13.32 5.16 -13.45
C GLN A 410 14.61 4.37 -13.59
N GLN A 411 15.21 4.02 -12.46
CA GLN A 411 16.38 3.16 -12.42
C GLN A 411 16.16 2.07 -11.39
N LYS A 412 16.54 0.84 -11.71
CA LYS A 412 16.57 -0.30 -10.79
C LYS A 412 17.93 -0.96 -10.91
N TRP A 413 18.52 -1.35 -9.80
CA TRP A 413 19.80 -2.06 -9.80
C TRP A 413 19.89 -2.98 -8.59
N ASN A 414 20.71 -4.01 -8.68
CA ASN A 414 20.96 -4.93 -7.58
C ASN A 414 22.43 -4.95 -7.18
N ASP A 415 22.71 -5.55 -6.02
CA ASP A 415 24.08 -5.69 -5.51
C ASP A 415 24.95 -6.64 -6.36
N ARG A 416 24.37 -7.39 -7.32
CA ARG A 416 25.09 -8.29 -8.25
C ARG A 416 25.62 -7.56 -9.49
N GLY A 417 25.27 -6.28 -9.68
CA GLY A 417 25.68 -5.48 -10.82
C GLY A 417 24.65 -5.38 -11.94
N ASP A 418 23.51 -6.09 -11.84
CA ASP A 418 22.43 -5.92 -12.81
C ASP A 418 21.77 -4.55 -12.62
N SER A 419 21.49 -3.86 -13.73
CA SER A 419 20.92 -2.51 -13.73
C SER A 419 19.98 -2.33 -14.91
N ALA A 420 18.87 -1.63 -14.69
CA ALA A 420 17.90 -1.27 -15.70
C ALA A 420 17.48 0.19 -15.51
N VAL A 421 17.68 1.00 -16.56
CA VAL A 421 17.34 2.41 -16.63
C VAL A 421 16.29 2.62 -17.71
N SER A 422 15.30 3.46 -17.42
CA SER A 422 14.28 3.93 -18.35
C SER A 422 14.15 5.45 -18.21
N PHE A 423 14.24 6.15 -19.33
CA PHE A 423 14.01 7.58 -19.44
C PHE A 423 12.93 7.85 -20.50
N LEU A 424 12.00 8.75 -20.16
CA LEU A 424 10.80 9.10 -20.92
C LEU A 424 10.08 7.87 -21.47
N TRP A 425 9.75 6.91 -20.61
CA TRP A 425 9.05 5.67 -20.98
C TRP A 425 9.75 4.87 -22.08
N ASN A 426 11.05 4.62 -21.90
CA ASN A 426 11.92 3.88 -22.84
C ASN A 426 12.24 4.61 -24.16
N LEU A 427 12.13 5.95 -24.21
CA LEU A 427 12.79 6.72 -25.27
C LEU A 427 14.29 6.45 -25.25
N TYR A 428 14.84 6.49 -24.02
CA TYR A 428 16.14 5.93 -23.70
C TYR A 428 15.97 4.83 -22.67
N TRP A 429 16.59 3.69 -22.92
CA TRP A 429 16.69 2.63 -21.93
C TRP A 429 18.07 1.97 -22.00
N HIS A 430 18.48 1.42 -20.87
CA HIS A 430 19.77 0.75 -20.72
C HIS A 430 19.61 -0.39 -19.72
N GLU A 431 20.11 -1.57 -20.07
CA GLU A 431 20.03 -2.78 -19.28
C GLU A 431 21.39 -3.46 -19.25
N VAL A 432 21.84 -3.80 -18.04
CA VAL A 432 23.04 -4.58 -17.76
C VAL A 432 22.59 -5.82 -17.01
N ARG A 433 22.96 -7.00 -17.51
CA ARG A 433 22.63 -8.29 -16.90
C ARG A 433 23.81 -9.23 -17.05
N GLY A 434 24.53 -9.50 -15.96
CA GLY A 434 25.82 -10.22 -16.02
C GLY A 434 26.80 -9.54 -16.99
N ASP A 435 27.31 -10.29 -17.98
CA ASP A 435 28.20 -9.78 -19.03
C ASP A 435 27.46 -9.13 -20.22
N GLY A 436 26.13 -9.12 -20.17
CA GLY A 436 25.26 -8.55 -21.19
C GLY A 436 25.03 -7.05 -21.00
N LEU A 437 25.15 -6.30 -22.09
CA LEU A 437 24.86 -4.87 -22.14
C LEU A 437 23.93 -4.57 -23.32
N ALA A 438 22.76 -4.01 -23.03
CA ALA A 438 21.85 -3.52 -24.05
C ALA A 438 21.43 -2.08 -23.76
N TYR A 439 21.34 -1.24 -24.78
CA TYR A 439 20.77 0.10 -24.66
C TYR A 439 20.17 0.57 -25.97
N GLU A 440 19.25 1.51 -25.88
CA GLU A 440 18.64 2.14 -27.04
C GLU A 440 18.31 3.61 -26.76
N ILE A 441 18.55 4.45 -27.76
CA ILE A 441 18.01 5.81 -27.87
C ILE A 441 17.14 5.81 -29.13
N PHE A 442 15.83 5.73 -28.97
CA PHE A 442 14.91 5.64 -30.10
C PHE A 442 14.83 6.97 -30.87
N PRO A 443 14.77 6.95 -32.23
CA PRO A 443 15.00 5.82 -33.14
C PRO A 443 16.47 5.66 -33.57
N LEU A 444 17.37 6.45 -32.98
CA LEU A 444 18.72 6.72 -33.48
C LEU A 444 19.66 5.53 -33.39
N VAL A 445 19.78 4.92 -32.21
CA VAL A 445 20.79 3.89 -31.92
C VAL A 445 20.20 2.82 -31.04
N ALA A 446 20.40 1.55 -31.40
CA ALA A 446 20.21 0.40 -30.53
C ALA A 446 21.48 -0.44 -30.51
N TYR A 447 21.93 -0.84 -29.34
CA TYR A 447 23.12 -1.64 -29.14
C TYR A 447 22.81 -2.80 -28.20
N SER A 448 23.33 -3.98 -28.54
CA SER A 448 23.32 -5.15 -27.67
C SER A 448 24.67 -5.86 -27.75
N SER A 449 25.19 -6.29 -26.62
CA SER A 449 26.40 -7.08 -26.50
C SER A 449 26.19 -8.20 -25.51
N GLU A 450 26.49 -9.43 -25.91
CA GLU A 450 26.36 -10.63 -25.08
C GLU A 450 27.38 -11.68 -25.54
N ASN A 451 28.15 -12.28 -24.62
CA ASN A 451 29.08 -13.38 -24.89
C ASN A 451 29.96 -13.17 -26.15
N LYS A 452 30.61 -12.00 -26.24
CA LYS A 452 31.45 -11.51 -27.38
C LYS A 452 30.69 -11.15 -28.66
N ASN A 453 29.40 -11.43 -28.74
CA ASN A 453 28.56 -10.97 -29.84
C ASN A 453 28.17 -9.52 -29.63
N ARG A 454 28.26 -8.70 -30.67
CA ARG A 454 27.87 -7.28 -30.65
C ARG A 454 26.93 -7.02 -31.81
N ASP A 455 25.82 -6.35 -31.55
CA ASP A 455 24.82 -5.92 -32.54
C ASP A 455 24.55 -4.43 -32.35
N LEU A 456 24.96 -3.62 -33.33
CA LEU A 456 24.70 -2.18 -33.37
C LEU A 456 23.75 -1.88 -34.52
N LYS A 457 22.63 -1.23 -34.23
CA LYS A 457 21.64 -0.76 -35.20
C LYS A 457 21.55 0.75 -35.15
N LEU A 458 21.70 1.39 -36.30
CA LEU A 458 21.45 2.83 -36.48
C LEU A 458 20.13 3.01 -37.22
N LEU A 459 19.34 4.00 -36.81
CA LEU A 459 18.05 4.35 -37.41
C LEU A 459 17.16 3.12 -37.64
N LYS A 460 16.97 2.32 -36.58
CA LYS A 460 16.17 1.08 -36.60
C LYS A 460 16.61 0.00 -37.60
N GLY A 461 17.89 -0.02 -37.97
CA GLY A 461 18.46 -1.03 -38.86
C GLY A 461 18.63 -0.56 -40.30
N LEU A 462 18.49 0.75 -40.56
CA LEU A 462 18.97 1.36 -41.80
C LEU A 462 20.45 1.02 -42.03
N MET A 463 21.24 1.03 -40.96
CA MET A 463 22.55 0.42 -40.92
C MET A 463 22.63 -0.50 -39.70
N ARG A 464 23.12 -1.71 -39.89
CA ARG A 464 23.33 -2.67 -38.80
C ARG A 464 24.70 -3.30 -38.92
N TYR A 465 25.46 -3.25 -37.84
CA TYR A 465 26.76 -3.89 -37.70
C TYR A 465 26.63 -5.04 -36.70
N ARG A 466 26.95 -6.26 -37.12
CA ARG A 466 26.96 -7.44 -36.27
C ARG A 466 28.38 -8.00 -36.21
N ASN A 467 28.84 -8.33 -35.02
CA ASN A 467 30.06 -9.10 -34.79
C ASN A 467 29.67 -10.37 -34.03
N ASN A 468 29.87 -11.53 -34.64
CA ASN A 468 29.56 -12.83 -34.05
C ASN A 468 30.85 -13.66 -34.00
N ASN A 469 31.47 -13.76 -32.83
CA ASN A 469 32.71 -14.52 -32.61
C ASN A 469 33.77 -14.40 -33.74
N GLY A 470 34.08 -13.16 -34.15
CA GLY A 470 35.11 -12.86 -35.15
C GLY A 470 34.57 -12.61 -36.58
N GLY A 471 33.39 -13.12 -36.90
CA GLY A 471 32.68 -12.80 -38.14
C GLY A 471 31.95 -11.46 -38.03
N LYS A 472 32.34 -10.48 -38.84
CA LYS A 472 31.73 -9.15 -38.91
C LYS A 472 30.80 -9.05 -40.12
N SER A 473 29.65 -8.42 -39.96
CA SER A 473 28.75 -8.11 -41.06
C SER A 473 28.18 -6.70 -40.94
N ILE A 474 28.06 -6.02 -42.08
CA ILE A 474 27.28 -4.78 -42.21
C ILE A 474 26.15 -5.02 -43.19
N SER A 475 24.91 -4.77 -42.75
CA SER A 475 23.73 -4.73 -43.61
C SER A 475 23.16 -3.31 -43.66
N VAL A 476 22.68 -2.90 -44.85
CA VAL A 476 22.11 -1.57 -45.11
C VAL A 476 20.68 -1.72 -45.64
N LEU A 477 19.80 -0.76 -45.35
CA LEU A 477 18.41 -0.70 -45.85
C LEU A 477 17.56 -1.94 -45.52
N TRP A 478 17.77 -2.55 -44.35
CA TRP A 478 17.06 -3.78 -43.93
C TRP A 478 17.22 -4.98 -44.86
N LEU A 479 18.16 -4.93 -45.82
CA LEU A 479 18.39 -6.00 -46.78
C LEU A 479 19.15 -7.16 -46.11
N PRO A 480 18.85 -8.42 -46.49
CA PRO A 480 19.53 -9.60 -45.96
C PRO A 480 20.97 -9.74 -46.49
N PHE A 481 21.33 -8.99 -47.55
CA PHE A 481 22.65 -8.99 -48.16
C PHE A 481 23.53 -7.91 -47.53
N GLY A 482 24.68 -8.31 -46.98
CA GLY A 482 25.62 -7.41 -46.33
C GLY A 482 27.07 -7.67 -46.74
N VAL A 483 27.96 -6.75 -46.38
CA VAL A 483 29.40 -7.00 -46.48
C VAL A 483 29.81 -7.83 -45.27
N HIS A 484 30.35 -9.03 -45.50
CA HIS A 484 30.81 -9.94 -44.46
C HIS A 484 32.34 -10.05 -44.50
N TRP A 485 33.00 -10.00 -43.35
CA TRP A 485 34.45 -10.18 -43.25
C TRP A 485 34.87 -10.72 -41.88
N GLY A 486 36.00 -11.44 -41.83
CA GLY A 486 36.47 -12.14 -40.64
C GLY A 486 36.02 -13.60 -40.60
N LYS A 487 36.86 -14.48 -40.04
CA LYS A 487 36.55 -15.91 -39.89
C LYS A 487 35.76 -16.12 -38.60
N ALA A 488 34.59 -16.75 -38.69
CA ALA A 488 33.94 -17.33 -37.53
C ALA A 488 34.75 -18.57 -37.11
N GLU A 489 35.02 -18.73 -35.82
CA GLU A 489 35.88 -19.80 -35.26
C GLU A 489 35.28 -21.22 -35.33
N ALA A 490 34.31 -21.48 -36.22
CA ALA A 490 33.55 -22.74 -36.27
C ALA A 490 34.14 -23.85 -37.16
N ASP A 491 35.23 -23.60 -37.91
CA ASP A 491 35.78 -24.58 -38.88
C ASP A 491 37.07 -25.30 -38.43
N VAL A 492 37.22 -25.65 -37.14
CA VAL A 492 38.40 -26.42 -36.65
C VAL A 492 38.02 -27.77 -36.02
N VAL A 493 36.91 -28.40 -36.43
CA VAL A 493 36.61 -29.80 -36.06
C VAL A 493 36.21 -30.65 -37.28
N ALA A 494 36.87 -30.43 -38.41
CA ALA A 494 36.76 -31.32 -39.57
C ALA A 494 38.14 -31.50 -40.21
N GLY A 495 38.99 -32.28 -39.56
CA GLY A 495 40.30 -32.62 -40.10
C GLY A 495 41.21 -33.17 -39.01
N ASP A 496 41.04 -34.46 -38.68
CA ASP A 496 42.14 -35.38 -38.39
C ASP A 496 41.58 -36.75 -37.96
N ALA A 497 41.45 -37.65 -38.94
CA ALA A 497 41.52 -39.09 -38.73
C ALA A 497 42.01 -39.75 -40.02
N GLU A 498 43.31 -40.03 -40.05
CA GLU A 498 44.01 -40.78 -41.09
C GLU A 498 43.47 -42.22 -41.30
N PRO A 499 43.80 -42.85 -42.44
CA PRO A 499 43.28 -44.16 -42.83
C PRO A 499 44.15 -45.31 -42.28
N SER A 500 43.56 -46.28 -41.59
CA SER A 500 44.25 -47.54 -41.24
C SER A 500 43.65 -48.75 -41.96
N ARG A 501 44.55 -49.44 -42.67
CA ARG A 501 44.44 -50.63 -43.52
C ARG A 501 43.79 -51.88 -42.88
N SER A 502 43.08 -52.60 -43.74
CA SER A 502 42.94 -54.07 -43.91
C SER A 502 43.44 -55.07 -42.85
N ARG A 503 42.55 -56.02 -42.50
CA ARG A 503 42.68 -57.49 -42.31
C ARG A 503 41.51 -57.90 -41.42
N LYS A 504 40.65 -58.89 -41.70
CA LYS A 504 40.70 -60.13 -42.48
C LYS A 504 39.29 -60.42 -42.98
#